data_AF-A0A954WV58-F1
#
_entry.id   AF-A0A954WV58-F1
#
_cell.length_a   1.000
_cell.length_b   1.000
_cell.length_c   1.000
_cell.angle_alpha   90.00
_cell.angle_beta   90.00
_cell.angle_gamma   90.00
#
_symmetry.space_group_name_H-M   'P 1'
#
loop_
_entity.id
_entity.type
_entity.pdbx_description
1 polymer ?
#
loop_
_entity_poly.entity_id
_entity_poly.type
_entity_poly.pdbx_seq_one_letter_code
_entity_poly.pdbx_strand_id
1 'polypeptide(L)'
;MLNHRKRPVFETCEARLCMSAVGFASRMTDIPTGSDLSTIGGYGRPELWADLDSDGDQDLIIAGSSGIDWYENTNNEYGTRQRIVRYREVPAFGGFLSTADVDGDGDLDVVSTEGYRFDFVGAKSVAWYENLDGLGTFSERQVAIPEVPSAIVSFEIADMDGDGDEDIVSASIQDKVASLAWYENVDGLGDFGTRRNVIVTEADLNQDLYFHGGPIIDFDGDGDLDLLASFKTFEWLAEEPRGTYRPSIVWSENTDGEGRFSEARLLSETVEADLLAAADFDADGDVDLVAAKSSARHGDATIVQLDNLDGAGELSERVLIDRRARAGIPLLLTMHVADIDGDGDTDIALNSRPKENYHLVFEWFGNDGSGNFPRAHVGADLLTGVILSIADVDADGDLDFLTDFQQQIGDNTYTERIRWFENVGVPGDANGDGRFDSTDLIQIFQTGHYEDAVDGNSTKEEGDFNGDGDFTTADLVFAFQHGNFFRAG
;
A
#
# COMPACT_ATOMS: atom_id res chain seq x y z
N MET A 1 7.45 11.66 -44.32
CA MET A 1 8.69 11.35 -43.61
C MET A 1 8.68 12.13 -42.31
N LEU A 2 8.05 11.57 -41.28
CA LEU A 2 8.14 12.12 -39.93
C LEU A 2 9.49 11.67 -39.37
N ASN A 3 10.36 12.62 -39.05
CA ASN A 3 11.61 12.33 -38.37
C ASN A 3 11.29 11.75 -36.99
N HIS A 4 11.68 10.49 -36.79
CA HIS A 4 11.85 9.87 -35.49
C HIS A 4 12.73 10.80 -34.64
N ARG A 5 12.14 11.54 -33.70
CA ARG A 5 12.92 12.05 -32.57
C ARG A 5 13.44 10.83 -31.84
N LYS A 6 14.77 10.73 -31.75
CA LYS A 6 15.45 9.77 -30.88
C LYS A 6 14.78 9.86 -29.50
N ARG A 7 14.30 8.71 -29.02
CA ARG A 7 13.89 8.54 -27.61
C ARG A 7 15.07 9.02 -26.76
N PRO A 8 14.85 9.83 -25.71
CA PRO A 8 15.93 10.09 -24.77
C PRO A 8 16.28 8.72 -24.16
N VAL A 9 17.51 8.30 -24.36
CA VAL A 9 18.13 7.29 -23.50
C VAL A 9 18.43 8.08 -22.24
N PHE A 10 17.52 8.04 -21.26
CA PHE A 10 17.83 8.48 -19.92
C PHE A 10 18.82 7.46 -19.36
N GLU A 11 19.97 7.94 -18.85
CA GLU A 11 21.01 7.09 -18.29
C GLU A 11 20.37 6.21 -17.22
N THR A 12 20.49 4.90 -17.43
CA THR A 12 20.06 3.87 -16.50
C THR A 12 20.85 4.05 -15.21
N CYS A 13 20.15 4.21 -14.09
CA CYS A 13 20.77 4.12 -12.78
C CYS A 13 21.21 2.65 -12.58
N GLU A 14 22.47 2.36 -12.92
CA GLU A 14 23.11 1.07 -12.67
C GLU A 14 23.82 1.14 -11.30
N ALA A 15 23.30 0.41 -10.32
CA ALA A 15 24.00 -0.11 -9.13
C ALA A 15 24.78 0.88 -8.24
N ARG A 16 24.40 2.17 -8.19
CA ARG A 16 24.88 3.15 -7.19
C ARG A 16 23.74 4.10 -6.81
N LEU A 17 23.72 4.50 -5.52
CA LEU A 17 22.83 5.50 -4.93
C LEU A 17 22.47 6.59 -5.95
N CYS A 18 21.21 6.62 -6.35
CA CYS A 18 20.65 7.67 -7.19
C CYS A 18 19.72 8.49 -6.31
N MET A 19 19.97 9.79 -6.19
CA MET A 19 18.86 10.69 -5.85
C MET A 19 17.83 10.56 -6.97
N SER A 20 16.71 9.93 -6.69
CA SER A 20 15.49 10.22 -7.40
C SER A 20 14.95 11.55 -6.85
N ALA A 21 14.17 12.28 -7.64
CA ALA A 21 13.60 13.57 -7.25
C ALA A 21 12.59 13.54 -6.06
N VAL A 22 12.65 12.50 -5.21
CA VAL A 22 11.74 12.20 -4.10
C VAL A 22 12.12 12.92 -2.80
N GLY A 23 13.35 13.41 -2.64
CA GLY A 23 13.79 14.09 -1.42
C GLY A 23 14.62 13.22 -0.47
N PHE A 24 14.72 11.91 -0.73
CA PHE A 24 15.57 10.96 -0.02
C PHE A 24 16.64 10.36 -0.93
N ALA A 25 17.71 9.85 -0.31
CA ALA A 25 18.67 9.01 -1.00
C ALA A 25 18.09 7.58 -1.11
N SER A 26 18.28 6.90 -2.25
CA SER A 26 17.80 5.54 -2.40
C SER A 26 18.78 4.60 -3.09
N ARG A 27 18.72 3.33 -2.66
CA ARG A 27 19.35 2.18 -3.33
C ARG A 27 18.26 1.37 -4.03
N MET A 28 18.65 0.64 -5.06
CA MET A 28 17.72 -0.09 -5.93
C MET A 28 18.14 -1.55 -6.08
N THR A 29 17.20 -2.43 -5.77
CA THR A 29 17.38 -3.88 -5.89
C THR A 29 16.33 -4.46 -6.83
N ASP A 30 16.80 -5.08 -7.92
CA ASP A 30 15.95 -5.81 -8.86
C ASP A 30 15.63 -7.20 -8.29
N ILE A 31 14.36 -7.50 -8.05
CA ILE A 31 13.95 -8.80 -7.51
C ILE A 31 13.88 -9.84 -8.66
N PRO A 32 14.43 -11.06 -8.50
CA PRO A 32 14.52 -12.05 -9.56
C PRO A 32 13.19 -12.82 -9.78
N THR A 33 12.11 -12.09 -10.05
CA THR A 33 10.74 -12.62 -10.22
C THR A 33 10.51 -13.45 -11.50
N GLY A 34 11.47 -13.48 -12.41
CA GLY A 34 11.35 -14.18 -13.70
C GLY A 34 10.29 -13.57 -14.63
N SER A 35 9.90 -14.31 -15.67
CA SER A 35 8.90 -13.86 -16.67
C SER A 35 7.46 -14.22 -16.33
N ASP A 36 7.20 -14.72 -15.12
CA ASP A 36 5.86 -15.17 -14.67
C ASP A 36 5.04 -14.03 -14.03
N LEU A 37 5.62 -12.84 -13.92
CA LEU A 37 4.90 -11.60 -13.69
C LEU A 37 4.15 -11.23 -14.97
N SER A 38 2.97 -11.79 -15.14
CA SER A 38 1.96 -11.12 -15.96
C SER A 38 1.02 -10.44 -14.98
N THR A 39 1.19 -9.14 -14.81
CA THR A 39 0.25 -8.26 -14.13
C THR A 39 -1.15 -8.64 -14.60
N ILE A 40 -1.98 -8.92 -13.61
CA ILE A 40 -3.41 -8.81 -13.81
C ILE A 40 -3.63 -7.31 -13.97
N GLY A 41 -3.79 -6.87 -15.22
CA GLY A 41 -3.95 -5.46 -15.60
C GLY A 41 -5.24 -4.81 -15.09
N GLY A 42 -5.56 -4.92 -13.81
CA GLY A 42 -6.67 -4.22 -13.18
C GLY A 42 -6.95 -4.68 -11.74
N TYR A 43 -6.72 -3.76 -10.80
CA TYR A 43 -7.43 -3.59 -9.52
C TYR A 43 -7.13 -4.55 -8.36
N GLY A 44 -6.10 -5.40 -8.42
CA GLY A 44 -5.67 -6.24 -7.28
C GLY A 44 -4.48 -5.65 -6.50
N ARG A 45 -4.26 -6.13 -5.26
CA ARG A 45 -2.96 -6.11 -4.56
C ARG A 45 -2.33 -7.51 -4.68
N PRO A 46 -1.66 -7.86 -5.79
CA PRO A 46 -1.08 -9.19 -5.97
C PRO A 46 0.26 -9.35 -5.26
N GLU A 47 0.78 -8.33 -4.59
CA GLU A 47 2.05 -8.38 -3.86
C GLU A 47 1.86 -7.96 -2.40
N LEU A 48 2.66 -8.56 -1.52
CA LEU A 48 2.66 -8.26 -0.09
C LEU A 48 4.08 -8.43 0.47
N TRP A 49 4.45 -7.57 1.41
CA TRP A 49 5.61 -7.77 2.27
C TRP A 49 5.17 -8.31 3.63
N ALA A 50 5.80 -9.38 4.09
CA ALA A 50 5.58 -9.97 5.41
C ALA A 50 6.79 -10.83 5.82
N ASP A 51 7.12 -10.87 7.09
CA ASP A 51 8.13 -11.77 7.66
C ASP A 51 7.51 -13.19 7.81
N LEU A 52 7.68 -14.04 6.79
CA LEU A 52 7.03 -15.35 6.73
C LEU A 52 7.80 -16.45 7.45
N ASP A 53 9.09 -16.26 7.73
CA ASP A 53 9.92 -17.24 8.43
C ASP A 53 10.41 -16.77 9.82
N SER A 54 9.85 -15.64 10.30
CA SER A 54 10.10 -15.06 11.61
C SER A 54 11.57 -14.73 11.87
N ASP A 55 12.32 -14.41 10.81
CA ASP A 55 13.73 -14.06 10.90
C ASP A 55 13.96 -12.55 11.06
N GLY A 56 12.90 -11.75 10.92
CA GLY A 56 12.88 -10.30 11.08
C GLY A 56 13.00 -9.53 9.77
N ASP A 57 13.29 -10.19 8.65
CA ASP A 57 13.37 -9.57 7.33
C ASP A 57 12.00 -9.62 6.64
N GLN A 58 11.61 -8.54 5.94
CA GLN A 58 10.36 -8.56 5.17
C GLN A 58 10.54 -9.37 3.87
N ASP A 59 9.78 -10.47 3.74
CA ASP A 59 9.75 -11.27 2.52
C ASP A 59 8.73 -10.79 1.51
N LEU A 60 8.90 -11.17 0.24
CA LEU A 60 7.96 -10.83 -0.82
C LEU A 60 7.07 -12.01 -1.22
N ILE A 61 5.75 -11.83 -1.13
CA ILE A 61 4.74 -12.75 -1.67
C ILE A 61 4.14 -12.16 -2.95
N ILE A 62 3.98 -12.99 -3.99
CA ILE A 62 3.42 -12.57 -5.28
C ILE A 62 2.36 -13.57 -5.77
N ALA A 63 1.16 -13.08 -6.07
CA ALA A 63 0.11 -13.76 -6.81
C ALA A 63 0.25 -13.50 -8.33
N GLY A 64 1.03 -14.34 -9.01
CA GLY A 64 1.19 -14.29 -10.46
C GLY A 64 0.14 -15.13 -11.20
N SER A 65 0.11 -15.09 -12.54
CA SER A 65 -0.87 -15.85 -13.34
C SER A 65 -0.78 -17.38 -13.21
N SER A 66 0.29 -17.89 -12.61
CA SER A 66 0.54 -19.31 -12.44
C SER A 66 0.30 -19.83 -11.03
N GLY A 67 0.11 -18.95 -10.04
CA GLY A 67 0.03 -19.30 -8.63
C GLY A 67 0.54 -18.20 -7.70
N ILE A 68 0.69 -18.55 -6.43
CA ILE A 68 1.29 -17.69 -5.40
C ILE A 68 2.70 -18.18 -5.13
N ASP A 69 3.64 -17.26 -5.07
CA ASP A 69 5.07 -17.49 -4.91
C ASP A 69 5.62 -16.64 -3.77
N TRP A 70 6.60 -17.18 -3.04
CA TRP A 70 7.32 -16.52 -1.96
C TRP A 70 8.78 -16.32 -2.37
N TYR A 71 9.33 -15.16 -2.04
CA TYR A 71 10.73 -14.78 -2.23
C TYR A 71 11.27 -14.35 -0.88
N GLU A 72 11.93 -15.30 -0.22
CA GLU A 72 12.69 -15.10 1.02
C GLU A 72 13.71 -13.97 0.83
N ASN A 73 13.72 -13.01 1.74
CA ASN A 73 14.69 -11.94 1.83
C ASN A 73 15.73 -12.33 2.87
N THR A 74 16.96 -12.65 2.45
CA THR A 74 18.03 -12.96 3.40
C THR A 74 18.98 -11.78 3.47
N ASN A 75 18.83 -10.90 4.47
CA ASN A 75 19.66 -9.71 4.67
C ASN A 75 19.72 -8.81 3.42
N ASN A 76 18.56 -8.32 2.97
CA ASN A 76 18.41 -7.39 1.83
C ASN A 76 18.78 -7.99 0.47
N GLU A 77 18.89 -9.32 0.39
CA GLU A 77 19.05 -10.06 -0.84
C GLU A 77 17.91 -11.07 -1.01
N TYR A 78 17.04 -10.82 -2.00
CA TYR A 78 15.96 -11.74 -2.33
C TYR A 78 16.48 -13.02 -3.00
N GLY A 79 16.14 -14.16 -2.40
CA GLY A 79 16.52 -15.51 -2.81
C GLY A 79 15.78 -16.03 -4.04
N THR A 80 15.84 -17.35 -4.23
CA THR A 80 15.13 -18.00 -5.34
C THR A 80 13.68 -18.25 -4.99
N ARG A 81 12.77 -17.89 -5.91
CA ARG A 81 11.33 -18.20 -5.88
C ARG A 81 11.00 -19.57 -5.28
N GLN A 82 10.29 -19.55 -4.15
CA GLN A 82 9.58 -20.67 -3.56
C GLN A 82 8.12 -20.63 -4.00
N ARG A 83 7.50 -21.81 -4.18
CA ARG A 83 6.14 -21.93 -4.73
C ARG A 83 5.18 -22.36 -3.62
N ILE A 84 4.24 -21.49 -3.26
CA ILE A 84 3.18 -21.80 -2.29
C ILE A 84 2.10 -22.65 -2.99
N VAL A 85 1.50 -22.13 -4.06
CA VAL A 85 0.40 -22.83 -4.76
C VAL A 85 0.47 -22.68 -6.27
N ARG A 86 0.03 -23.70 -7.01
CA ARG A 86 -0.16 -23.63 -8.47
C ARG A 86 -1.64 -23.50 -8.83
N TYR A 87 -1.99 -22.47 -9.59
CA TYR A 87 -3.37 -22.27 -10.09
C TYR A 87 -3.85 -23.34 -11.09
N ARG A 88 -3.02 -24.29 -11.50
CA ARG A 88 -3.50 -25.48 -12.23
C ARG A 88 -4.10 -26.54 -11.32
N GLU A 89 -3.86 -26.44 -10.03
CA GLU A 89 -4.33 -27.36 -8.98
C GLU A 89 -5.57 -26.80 -8.26
N VAL A 90 -5.89 -25.52 -8.48
CA VAL A 90 -7.04 -24.81 -7.89
C VAL A 90 -7.86 -24.06 -8.96
N PRO A 91 -9.16 -23.80 -8.78
CA PRO A 91 -10.04 -23.30 -9.85
C PRO A 91 -9.90 -21.81 -10.24
N ALA A 92 -8.75 -21.17 -10.07
CA ALA A 92 -8.70 -19.71 -9.93
C ALA A 92 -7.37 -19.03 -10.30
N PHE A 93 -7.45 -17.77 -10.76
CA PHE A 93 -6.38 -16.78 -10.68
C PHE A 93 -6.60 -15.96 -9.40
N GLY A 94 -5.54 -15.70 -8.62
CA GLY A 94 -5.60 -14.86 -7.43
C GLY A 94 -5.51 -13.38 -7.77
N GLY A 95 -6.19 -12.52 -7.00
CA GLY A 95 -6.27 -11.07 -7.24
C GLY A 95 -5.79 -10.21 -6.07
N PHE A 96 -6.13 -10.60 -4.84
CA PHE A 96 -5.76 -9.94 -3.59
C PHE A 96 -5.10 -10.95 -2.67
N LEU A 97 -4.02 -10.53 -2.02
CA LEU A 97 -3.28 -11.25 -0.99
C LEU A 97 -3.36 -10.51 0.36
N SER A 98 -3.28 -11.28 1.44
CA SER A 98 -2.99 -10.81 2.79
C SER A 98 -2.23 -11.91 3.53
N THR A 99 -1.61 -11.57 4.66
CA THR A 99 -1.07 -12.52 5.63
C THR A 99 -1.70 -12.29 6.99
N ALA A 100 -1.87 -13.36 7.77
CA ALA A 100 -2.40 -13.33 9.13
C ALA A 100 -2.12 -14.68 9.80
N ASP A 101 -2.08 -14.72 11.13
CA ASP A 101 -2.06 -15.96 11.91
C ASP A 101 -3.49 -16.51 11.98
N VAL A 102 -3.89 -17.34 11.01
CA VAL A 102 -5.29 -17.77 10.86
C VAL A 102 -5.64 -18.87 11.84
N ASP A 103 -4.66 -19.67 12.28
CA ASP A 103 -4.87 -20.77 13.21
C ASP A 103 -4.25 -20.60 14.61
N GLY A 104 -3.82 -19.37 14.93
CA GLY A 104 -3.45 -18.94 16.27
C GLY A 104 -2.18 -19.62 16.79
N ASP A 105 -1.32 -20.10 15.90
CA ASP A 105 -0.08 -20.79 16.27
C ASP A 105 1.14 -19.87 16.34
N GLY A 106 0.96 -18.62 15.89
CA GLY A 106 1.94 -17.54 15.92
C GLY A 106 2.70 -17.35 14.61
N ASP A 107 2.46 -18.18 13.60
CA ASP A 107 3.12 -18.10 12.30
C ASP A 107 2.22 -17.37 11.28
N LEU A 108 2.81 -16.52 10.43
CA LEU A 108 2.03 -15.84 9.39
C LEU A 108 1.64 -16.80 8.26
N ASP A 109 0.34 -16.93 8.01
CA ASP A 109 -0.23 -17.67 6.90
C ASP A 109 -0.46 -16.79 5.68
N VAL A 110 -0.65 -17.41 4.50
CA VAL A 110 -1.00 -16.68 3.28
C VAL A 110 -2.48 -16.83 2.95
N VAL A 111 -3.20 -15.71 2.88
CA VAL A 111 -4.62 -15.64 2.51
C VAL A 111 -4.77 -15.01 1.14
N SER A 112 -5.62 -15.60 0.31
CA SER A 112 -5.81 -15.15 -1.08
C SER A 112 -7.25 -15.25 -1.54
N THR A 113 -7.66 -14.29 -2.34
CA THR A 113 -8.89 -14.42 -3.12
C THR A 113 -8.71 -15.38 -4.28
N GLU A 114 -9.77 -16.12 -4.58
CA GLU A 114 -9.81 -17.10 -5.67
C GLU A 114 -11.01 -16.88 -6.58
N GLY A 115 -10.80 -17.08 -7.88
CA GLY A 115 -11.88 -17.19 -8.86
C GLY A 115 -11.99 -15.98 -9.77
N TYR A 116 -10.97 -15.11 -9.79
CA TYR A 116 -10.89 -14.03 -10.75
C TYR A 116 -10.81 -14.63 -12.16
N ARG A 117 -11.81 -14.38 -13.00
CA ARG A 117 -11.84 -14.88 -14.38
C ARG A 117 -11.51 -13.75 -15.34
N PHE A 118 -10.93 -14.09 -16.49
CA PHE A 118 -10.55 -13.13 -17.56
C PHE A 118 -11.72 -12.30 -18.13
N ASP A 119 -12.96 -12.54 -17.69
CA ASP A 119 -14.17 -11.81 -18.04
C ASP A 119 -14.56 -10.71 -17.04
N PHE A 120 -13.62 -10.30 -16.15
CA PHE A 120 -13.82 -9.25 -15.13
C PHE A 120 -14.90 -9.60 -14.10
N VAL A 121 -15.23 -10.89 -13.96
CA VAL A 121 -16.00 -11.38 -12.82
C VAL A 121 -14.99 -11.52 -11.68
N GLY A 122 -15.09 -10.64 -10.68
CA GLY A 122 -14.21 -10.64 -9.51
C GLY A 122 -14.23 -11.98 -8.77
N ALA A 123 -13.34 -12.12 -7.78
CA ALA A 123 -13.14 -13.37 -7.05
C ALA A 123 -14.44 -13.89 -6.45
N LYS A 124 -14.52 -15.20 -6.23
CA LYS A 124 -15.72 -15.89 -5.74
C LYS A 124 -15.49 -16.62 -4.44
N SER A 125 -14.26 -16.82 -4.01
CA SER A 125 -13.93 -17.44 -2.74
C SER A 125 -12.68 -16.81 -2.16
N VAL A 126 -12.41 -17.11 -0.89
CA VAL A 126 -11.15 -16.81 -0.21
C VAL A 126 -10.60 -18.11 0.33
N ALA A 127 -9.31 -18.33 0.13
CA ALA A 127 -8.59 -19.51 0.58
C ALA A 127 -7.33 -19.07 1.33
N TRP A 128 -6.87 -19.92 2.24
CA TRP A 128 -5.64 -19.71 2.98
C TRP A 128 -4.72 -20.93 2.88
N TYR A 129 -3.45 -20.72 3.18
CA TYR A 129 -2.37 -21.70 3.13
C TYR A 129 -1.57 -21.56 4.41
N GLU A 130 -1.70 -22.55 5.30
CA GLU A 130 -1.11 -22.61 6.64
C GLU A 130 0.41 -22.71 6.53
N ASN A 131 1.15 -21.89 7.27
CA ASN A 131 2.60 -21.96 7.39
C ASN A 131 2.99 -22.94 8.49
N LEU A 132 3.02 -24.23 8.14
CA LEU A 132 3.07 -25.37 9.08
C LEU A 132 4.26 -25.40 10.06
N ASP A 133 5.29 -24.60 9.82
CA ASP A 133 6.52 -24.62 10.61
C ASP A 133 7.10 -23.24 10.90
N GLY A 134 6.40 -22.16 10.53
CA GLY A 134 6.90 -20.79 10.68
C GLY A 134 8.18 -20.52 9.91
N LEU A 135 8.50 -21.34 8.90
CA LEU A 135 9.71 -21.25 8.07
C LEU A 135 9.36 -21.36 6.58
N GLY A 136 8.09 -21.16 6.24
CA GLY A 136 7.54 -21.15 4.89
C GLY A 136 7.27 -22.53 4.29
N THR A 137 7.06 -23.56 5.12
CA THR A 137 6.48 -24.83 4.66
C THR A 137 4.96 -24.77 4.64
N PHE A 138 4.37 -24.40 3.50
CA PHE A 138 2.92 -24.21 3.40
C PHE A 138 2.08 -25.49 3.21
N SER A 139 0.86 -25.48 3.75
CA SER A 139 -0.15 -26.54 3.56
C SER A 139 -0.75 -26.59 2.16
N GLU A 140 -1.60 -27.61 1.92
CA GLU A 140 -2.54 -27.55 0.80
C GLU A 140 -3.63 -26.49 1.06
N ARG A 141 -4.32 -26.08 -0.01
CA ARG A 141 -5.40 -25.08 0.01
C ARG A 141 -6.47 -25.38 1.07
N GLN A 142 -6.68 -24.44 1.97
CA GLN A 142 -7.79 -24.40 2.91
C GLN A 142 -8.86 -23.40 2.45
N VAL A 143 -10.14 -23.61 2.80
CA VAL A 143 -11.24 -22.71 2.39
C VAL A 143 -11.62 -21.83 3.56
N ALA A 144 -11.40 -20.52 3.44
CA ALA A 144 -11.91 -19.54 4.39
C ALA A 144 -13.33 -19.12 4.01
N ILE A 145 -13.51 -18.60 2.79
CA ILE A 145 -14.83 -18.22 2.26
C ILE A 145 -15.17 -19.13 1.08
N PRO A 146 -16.26 -19.93 1.16
CA PRO A 146 -16.68 -20.78 0.05
C PRO A 146 -17.16 -19.96 -1.15
N GLU A 147 -17.39 -20.61 -2.30
CA GLU A 147 -17.84 -19.91 -3.51
C GLU A 147 -19.14 -19.13 -3.27
N VAL A 148 -19.07 -17.80 -3.33
CA VAL A 148 -20.19 -16.87 -3.18
C VAL A 148 -20.71 -16.41 -4.54
N PRO A 149 -22.03 -16.13 -4.67
CA PRO A 149 -22.58 -15.62 -5.93
C PRO A 149 -22.04 -14.23 -6.31
N SER A 150 -21.72 -13.40 -5.32
CA SER A 150 -21.21 -12.04 -5.48
C SER A 150 -19.72 -12.03 -5.78
N ALA A 151 -19.25 -11.07 -6.59
CA ALA A 151 -17.83 -10.94 -6.87
C ALA A 151 -17.16 -10.22 -5.70
N ILE A 152 -16.23 -10.89 -5.01
CA ILE A 152 -15.36 -10.29 -4.02
C ILE A 152 -14.38 -9.37 -4.76
N VAL A 153 -14.37 -8.11 -4.35
CA VAL A 153 -13.59 -7.02 -4.95
C VAL A 153 -12.51 -6.49 -4.01
N SER A 154 -12.57 -6.84 -2.72
CA SER A 154 -11.47 -6.72 -1.75
C SER A 154 -11.83 -7.55 -0.51
N PHE A 155 -10.84 -7.82 0.33
CA PHE A 155 -11.03 -8.33 1.68
C PHE A 155 -9.95 -7.74 2.59
N GLU A 156 -10.23 -7.72 3.89
CA GLU A 156 -9.30 -7.34 4.96
C GLU A 156 -9.39 -8.41 6.05
N ILE A 157 -8.35 -8.51 6.87
CA ILE A 157 -8.25 -9.43 8.00
C ILE A 157 -8.00 -8.61 9.27
N ALA A 158 -8.76 -8.88 10.32
CA ALA A 158 -8.60 -8.27 11.64
C ALA A 158 -9.44 -9.02 12.67
N ASP A 159 -9.06 -8.97 13.96
CA ASP A 159 -9.90 -9.38 15.10
C ASP A 159 -11.07 -8.41 15.28
N MET A 160 -12.26 -8.76 14.76
CA MET A 160 -13.43 -7.87 14.75
C MET A 160 -14.32 -8.02 15.99
N ASP A 161 -14.15 -9.07 16.78
CA ASP A 161 -14.96 -9.33 17.98
C ASP A 161 -14.14 -9.44 19.29
N GLY A 162 -12.87 -9.06 19.22
CA GLY A 162 -11.98 -8.84 20.36
C GLY A 162 -11.58 -10.12 21.09
N ASP A 163 -11.74 -11.28 20.44
CA ASP A 163 -11.46 -12.58 21.04
C ASP A 163 -10.02 -13.06 20.81
N GLY A 164 -9.27 -12.34 19.97
CA GLY A 164 -7.87 -12.57 19.63
C GLY A 164 -7.65 -13.41 18.37
N ASP A 165 -8.72 -13.84 17.69
CA ASP A 165 -8.65 -14.63 16.46
C ASP A 165 -8.84 -13.73 15.23
N GLU A 166 -8.09 -14.00 14.16
CA GLU A 166 -8.13 -13.18 12.94
C GLU A 166 -9.36 -13.49 12.07
N ASP A 167 -10.27 -12.51 11.93
CA ASP A 167 -11.49 -12.63 11.12
C ASP A 167 -11.33 -12.12 9.70
N ILE A 168 -12.30 -12.42 8.82
CA ILE A 168 -12.31 -11.89 7.45
C ILE A 168 -13.50 -10.96 7.21
N VAL A 169 -13.22 -9.76 6.69
CA VAL A 169 -14.23 -8.85 6.14
C VAL A 169 -14.06 -8.78 4.62
N SER A 170 -15.12 -9.11 3.88
CA SER A 170 -15.11 -9.07 2.41
C SER A 170 -16.00 -7.95 1.87
N ALA A 171 -15.49 -7.24 0.87
CA ALA A 171 -16.27 -6.36 0.01
C ALA A 171 -16.69 -7.13 -1.24
N SER A 172 -17.98 -7.12 -1.56
CA SER A 172 -18.49 -7.84 -2.74
C SER A 172 -19.58 -7.09 -3.49
N ILE A 173 -19.68 -7.35 -4.80
CA ILE A 173 -20.67 -6.73 -5.70
C ILE A 173 -21.38 -7.82 -6.51
N GLN A 174 -22.72 -7.78 -6.55
CA GLN A 174 -23.54 -8.62 -7.42
C GLN A 174 -24.72 -7.85 -7.96
N ASP A 175 -24.93 -7.86 -9.28
CA ASP A 175 -26.11 -7.25 -9.90
C ASP A 175 -26.38 -5.81 -9.40
N LYS A 176 -25.29 -5.05 -9.15
CA LYS A 176 -25.26 -3.67 -8.62
C LYS A 176 -25.60 -3.51 -7.14
N VAL A 177 -25.74 -4.61 -6.41
CA VAL A 177 -25.78 -4.66 -4.95
C VAL A 177 -24.37 -4.85 -4.43
N ALA A 178 -23.84 -3.83 -3.78
CA ALA A 178 -22.59 -3.92 -3.02
C ALA A 178 -22.89 -4.34 -1.57
N SER A 179 -21.96 -5.09 -0.98
CA SER A 179 -22.03 -5.46 0.43
C SER A 179 -20.67 -5.60 1.08
N LEU A 180 -20.57 -5.18 2.35
CA LEU A 180 -19.55 -5.66 3.28
C LEU A 180 -20.13 -6.83 4.07
N ALA A 181 -19.35 -7.89 4.21
CA ALA A 181 -19.71 -9.03 5.02
C ALA A 181 -18.55 -9.53 5.85
N TRP A 182 -18.83 -9.81 7.12
CA TRP A 182 -17.91 -10.35 8.11
C TRP A 182 -18.08 -11.88 8.24
N TYR A 183 -16.96 -12.57 8.45
CA TYR A 183 -16.85 -14.01 8.67
C TYR A 183 -15.93 -14.22 9.87
N GLU A 184 -16.53 -14.56 11.00
CA GLU A 184 -15.86 -14.87 12.28
C GLU A 184 -15.03 -16.15 12.16
N ASN A 185 -13.80 -16.16 12.65
CA ASN A 185 -12.97 -17.36 12.83
C ASN A 185 -13.36 -18.03 14.15
N VAL A 186 -14.41 -18.86 14.12
CA VAL A 186 -15.16 -19.22 15.34
C VAL A 186 -14.40 -20.09 16.35
N ASP A 187 -13.24 -20.62 15.95
CA ASP A 187 -12.43 -21.50 16.78
C ASP A 187 -10.96 -21.10 16.87
N GLY A 188 -10.57 -19.99 16.22
CA GLY A 188 -9.18 -19.55 16.12
C GLY A 188 -8.28 -20.52 15.37
N LEU A 189 -8.83 -21.49 14.63
CA LEU A 189 -8.09 -22.52 13.89
C LEU A 189 -8.43 -22.50 12.38
N GLY A 190 -9.07 -21.42 11.91
CA GLY A 190 -9.50 -21.23 10.53
C GLY A 190 -10.87 -21.84 10.19
N ASP A 191 -11.72 -22.20 11.17
CA ASP A 191 -13.13 -22.54 10.93
C ASP A 191 -13.98 -21.27 10.82
N PHE A 192 -14.05 -20.71 9.61
CA PHE A 192 -14.83 -19.50 9.38
C PHE A 192 -16.35 -19.76 9.39
N GLY A 193 -17.04 -18.98 10.23
CA GLY A 193 -18.47 -19.02 10.44
C GLY A 193 -19.30 -18.55 9.24
N THR A 194 -20.62 -18.47 9.45
CA THR A 194 -21.53 -18.06 8.38
C THR A 194 -21.45 -16.57 8.11
N ARG A 195 -21.40 -16.19 6.83
CA ARG A 195 -21.49 -14.81 6.31
C ARG A 195 -22.50 -13.93 7.07
N ARG A 196 -22.03 -12.87 7.72
CA ARG A 196 -22.84 -11.81 8.34
C ARG A 196 -22.78 -10.55 7.46
N ASN A 197 -23.92 -10.11 6.92
CA ASN A 197 -23.97 -8.85 6.19
C ASN A 197 -23.89 -7.69 7.18
N VAL A 198 -22.98 -6.75 6.94
CA VAL A 198 -22.89 -5.52 7.73
C VAL A 198 -23.48 -4.36 6.94
N ILE A 199 -22.89 -4.07 5.77
CA ILE A 199 -23.38 -3.04 4.86
C ILE A 199 -23.98 -3.71 3.64
N VAL A 200 -25.18 -3.30 3.23
CA VAL A 200 -25.82 -3.77 2.00
C VAL A 200 -26.51 -2.61 1.31
N THR A 201 -26.16 -2.34 0.05
CA THR A 201 -26.86 -1.33 -0.75
C THR A 201 -28.20 -1.85 -1.24
N GLU A 202 -29.21 -1.00 -1.35
CA GLU A 202 -30.51 -1.40 -1.91
C GLU A 202 -30.44 -1.69 -3.41
N ALA A 203 -31.07 -2.78 -3.85
CA ALA A 203 -31.12 -3.21 -5.26
C ALA A 203 -31.81 -2.19 -6.19
N ASP A 204 -32.66 -1.33 -5.65
CA ASP A 204 -33.44 -0.34 -6.40
C ASP A 204 -32.62 0.90 -6.82
N LEU A 205 -31.33 0.99 -6.43
CA LEU A 205 -30.41 2.02 -6.92
C LEU A 205 -30.20 1.97 -8.45
N ASN A 206 -30.61 0.86 -9.10
CA ASN A 206 -30.83 0.70 -10.54
C ASN A 206 -29.67 1.09 -11.49
N GLN A 207 -28.47 1.37 -10.99
CA GLN A 207 -27.37 1.87 -11.81
C GLN A 207 -26.01 1.39 -11.33
N ASP A 208 -25.05 1.57 -12.24
CA ASP A 208 -23.72 1.00 -12.21
C ASP A 208 -22.95 1.63 -11.04
N LEU A 209 -22.86 0.88 -9.94
CA LEU A 209 -22.17 1.26 -8.72
C LEU A 209 -20.78 0.62 -8.73
N TYR A 210 -19.79 1.39 -8.32
CA TYR A 210 -18.47 0.86 -7.97
C TYR A 210 -18.29 1.05 -6.47
N PHE A 211 -17.68 0.04 -5.85
CA PHE A 211 -17.63 -0.10 -4.40
C PHE A 211 -16.25 -0.58 -4.00
N HIS A 212 -15.71 0.04 -2.95
CA HIS A 212 -14.47 -0.35 -2.32
C HIS A 212 -14.73 -0.54 -0.83
N GLY A 213 -14.22 -1.64 -0.25
CA GLY A 213 -14.02 -1.69 1.19
C GLY A 213 -13.07 -0.57 1.60
N GLY A 214 -13.39 0.11 2.70
CA GLY A 214 -12.52 1.10 3.32
C GLY A 214 -11.66 0.46 4.41
N PRO A 215 -10.93 1.29 5.18
CA PRO A 215 -10.15 0.82 6.31
C PRO A 215 -11.04 0.20 7.39
N ILE A 216 -10.47 -0.78 8.09
CA ILE A 216 -10.96 -1.30 9.37
C ILE A 216 -10.16 -0.60 10.45
N ILE A 217 -10.82 0.18 11.30
CA ILE A 217 -10.16 1.04 12.29
C ILE A 217 -11.16 1.39 13.39
N ASP A 218 -10.67 1.59 14.62
CA ASP A 218 -11.44 2.22 15.70
C ASP A 218 -11.68 3.69 15.33
N PHE A 219 -12.86 3.99 14.76
CA PHE A 219 -13.15 5.29 14.17
C PHE A 219 -13.71 6.28 15.18
N ASP A 220 -14.30 5.80 16.28
CA ASP A 220 -14.86 6.64 17.35
C ASP A 220 -14.11 6.59 18.69
N GLY A 221 -12.98 5.88 18.73
CA GLY A 221 -12.05 5.85 19.84
C GLY A 221 -12.54 5.03 21.03
N ASP A 222 -13.48 4.12 20.83
CA ASP A 222 -14.04 3.27 21.89
C ASP A 222 -13.25 1.98 22.13
N GLY A 223 -12.29 1.68 21.24
CA GLY A 223 -11.40 0.53 21.28
C GLY A 223 -11.84 -0.64 20.41
N ASP A 224 -12.99 -0.54 19.73
CA ASP A 224 -13.54 -1.59 18.88
C ASP A 224 -13.32 -1.25 17.40
N LEU A 225 -12.98 -2.26 16.59
CA LEU A 225 -12.74 -2.04 15.16
C LEU A 225 -14.05 -1.83 14.39
N ASP A 226 -14.12 -0.75 13.63
CA ASP A 226 -15.26 -0.38 12.80
C ASP A 226 -15.05 -0.61 11.31
N LEU A 227 -16.14 -0.53 10.54
CA LEU A 227 -16.11 -0.67 9.09
C LEU A 227 -16.46 0.63 8.37
N LEU A 228 -15.56 1.08 7.49
CA LEU A 228 -15.82 2.14 6.52
C LEU A 228 -15.97 1.60 5.10
N ALA A 229 -16.76 2.31 4.29
CA ALA A 229 -16.87 2.00 2.87
C ALA A 229 -17.17 3.24 2.02
N SER A 230 -16.78 3.16 0.74
CA SER A 230 -17.09 4.20 -0.24
C SER A 230 -17.87 3.67 -1.44
N PHE A 231 -18.78 4.51 -1.92
CA PHE A 231 -19.66 4.23 -3.03
C PHE A 231 -19.53 5.33 -4.09
N LYS A 232 -19.27 4.94 -5.34
CA LYS A 232 -19.18 5.87 -6.47
C LYS A 232 -19.99 5.38 -7.67
N THR A 233 -20.34 6.32 -8.53
CA THR A 233 -21.08 6.02 -9.76
C THR A 233 -20.11 5.58 -10.86
N PHE A 234 -20.44 4.54 -11.62
CA PHE A 234 -19.61 4.06 -12.72
C PHE A 234 -19.72 4.99 -13.94
N GLU A 235 -18.68 5.77 -14.20
CA GLU A 235 -18.74 6.88 -15.16
C GLU A 235 -18.84 6.46 -16.65
N TRP A 236 -18.49 5.22 -17.01
CA TRP A 236 -18.44 4.75 -18.41
C TRP A 236 -19.80 4.44 -19.03
N LEU A 237 -20.82 4.13 -18.22
CA LEU A 237 -22.15 3.74 -18.69
C LEU A 237 -23.20 4.86 -18.55
N ALA A 238 -22.87 5.95 -17.84
CA ALA A 238 -23.74 7.10 -17.70
C ALA A 238 -23.78 7.93 -19.01
N GLU A 239 -24.69 7.59 -19.92
CA GLU A 239 -24.98 8.41 -21.12
C GLU A 239 -25.80 9.67 -20.79
N GLU A 240 -26.53 9.73 -19.67
CA GLU A 240 -27.25 10.90 -19.14
C GLU A 240 -27.59 10.62 -17.66
N PRO A 241 -27.73 11.63 -16.77
CA PRO A 241 -28.06 11.41 -15.36
C PRO A 241 -29.52 10.93 -15.24
N ARG A 242 -29.73 9.61 -15.22
CA ARG A 242 -31.04 9.00 -14.94
C ARG A 242 -31.17 8.58 -13.48
N GLY A 243 -30.98 9.52 -12.56
CA GLY A 243 -31.13 9.29 -11.13
C GLY A 243 -30.38 10.33 -10.30
N THR A 244 -30.86 10.59 -9.09
CA THR A 244 -30.11 11.33 -8.06
C THR A 244 -29.03 10.41 -7.49
N TYR A 245 -27.90 10.30 -8.18
CA TYR A 245 -26.70 9.69 -7.62
C TYR A 245 -26.21 10.55 -6.47
N ARG A 246 -25.95 9.92 -5.33
CA ARG A 246 -25.18 10.54 -4.25
C ARG A 246 -24.01 9.62 -3.99
N PRO A 247 -22.78 10.02 -4.34
CA PRO A 247 -21.62 9.31 -3.85
C PRO A 247 -21.66 9.33 -2.33
N SER A 248 -21.14 8.30 -1.69
CA SER A 248 -21.22 8.25 -0.24
C SER A 248 -20.03 7.55 0.38
N ILE A 249 -19.53 8.15 1.45
CA ILE A 249 -18.71 7.48 2.44
C ILE A 249 -19.65 7.11 3.59
N VAL A 250 -19.56 5.88 4.06
CA VAL A 250 -20.36 5.38 5.17
C VAL A 250 -19.47 4.73 6.22
N TRP A 251 -19.98 4.70 7.44
CA TRP A 251 -19.36 4.06 8.60
C TRP A 251 -20.38 3.18 9.32
N SER A 252 -19.95 2.02 9.79
CA SER A 252 -20.75 1.09 10.57
C SER A 252 -19.99 0.76 11.85
N GLU A 253 -20.42 1.36 12.95
CA GLU A 253 -19.88 1.19 14.32
C GLU A 253 -20.07 -0.24 14.84
N ASN A 254 -19.04 -0.84 15.42
CA ASN A 254 -19.08 -2.11 16.16
C ASN A 254 -19.50 -1.87 17.61
N THR A 255 -20.80 -1.68 17.83
CA THR A 255 -21.38 -1.13 19.07
C THR A 255 -21.16 -1.93 20.37
N ASP A 256 -20.55 -3.10 20.30
CA ASP A 256 -20.28 -3.93 21.48
C ASP A 256 -18.92 -4.61 21.49
N GLY A 257 -18.07 -4.33 20.50
CA GLY A 257 -16.78 -5.00 20.35
C GLY A 257 -16.86 -6.50 20.10
N GLU A 258 -18.05 -7.08 19.95
CA GLU A 258 -18.30 -8.51 19.73
C GLU A 258 -18.89 -8.76 18.32
N GLY A 259 -18.69 -7.80 17.40
CA GLY A 259 -19.17 -7.85 16.02
C GLY A 259 -20.65 -7.49 15.83
N ARG A 260 -21.28 -6.78 16.78
CA ARG A 260 -22.61 -6.18 16.57
C ARG A 260 -22.50 -4.81 15.94
N PHE A 261 -22.54 -4.80 14.62
CA PHE A 261 -22.52 -3.56 13.85
C PHE A 261 -23.86 -2.80 13.85
N SER A 262 -23.77 -1.46 13.94
CA SER A 262 -24.88 -0.53 13.76
C SER A 262 -25.39 -0.50 12.30
N GLU A 263 -26.46 0.25 12.04
CA GLU A 263 -26.82 0.56 10.65
C GLU A 263 -25.82 1.58 10.08
N ALA A 264 -25.36 1.36 8.85
CA ALA A 264 -24.40 2.23 8.19
C ALA A 264 -24.83 3.71 8.20
N ARG A 265 -24.07 4.54 8.91
CA ARG A 265 -24.20 6.00 8.97
C ARG A 265 -23.56 6.63 7.74
N LEU A 266 -24.26 7.59 7.15
CA LEU A 266 -23.74 8.41 6.06
C LEU A 266 -22.78 9.48 6.62
N LEU A 267 -21.52 9.43 6.20
CA LEU A 267 -20.48 10.40 6.59
C LEU A 267 -20.35 11.56 5.60
N SER A 268 -20.42 11.26 4.30
CA SER A 268 -20.42 12.27 3.23
C SER A 268 -21.38 11.87 2.12
N GLU A 269 -22.07 12.85 1.51
CA GLU A 269 -22.87 12.66 0.28
C GLU A 269 -22.29 13.36 -0.96
N THR A 270 -21.11 13.98 -0.79
CA THR A 270 -20.47 14.86 -1.77
C THR A 270 -19.12 14.34 -2.23
N VAL A 271 -18.46 13.51 -1.43
CA VAL A 271 -17.15 12.95 -1.76
C VAL A 271 -17.30 11.61 -2.48
N GLU A 272 -16.71 11.55 -3.67
CA GLU A 272 -16.48 10.32 -4.41
C GLU A 272 -15.08 9.79 -4.08
N ALA A 273 -14.95 8.50 -3.81
CA ALA A 273 -13.67 7.88 -3.50
C ALA A 273 -13.48 6.58 -4.28
N ASP A 274 -12.34 6.47 -4.97
CA ASP A 274 -11.77 5.22 -5.47
C ASP A 274 -10.93 4.54 -4.39
N LEU A 275 -10.29 5.36 -3.55
CA LEU A 275 -9.40 4.95 -2.49
C LEU A 275 -9.80 5.74 -1.25
N LEU A 276 -9.82 5.06 -0.11
CA LEU A 276 -10.11 5.63 1.20
C LEU A 276 -9.02 5.15 2.15
N ALA A 277 -8.43 6.06 2.90
CA ALA A 277 -7.51 5.76 3.99
C ALA A 277 -7.93 6.56 5.23
N ALA A 278 -7.52 6.09 6.40
CA ALA A 278 -7.84 6.68 7.69
C ALA A 278 -6.57 6.77 8.53
N ALA A 279 -6.40 7.88 9.23
CA ALA A 279 -5.35 8.16 10.20
C ALA A 279 -5.71 9.45 10.93
N ASP A 280 -5.10 9.70 12.09
CA ASP A 280 -5.14 11.03 12.72
C ASP A 280 -4.11 11.93 12.01
N PHE A 281 -4.57 12.79 11.09
CA PHE A 281 -3.65 13.61 10.28
C PHE A 281 -3.28 14.92 10.98
N ASP A 282 -4.11 15.44 11.88
CA ASP A 282 -3.86 16.72 12.56
C ASP A 282 -3.45 16.59 14.03
N ALA A 283 -3.21 15.35 14.48
CA ALA A 283 -2.74 14.97 15.80
C ALA A 283 -3.69 15.42 16.92
N ASP A 284 -5.00 15.46 16.66
CA ASP A 284 -6.02 15.83 17.63
C ASP A 284 -6.59 14.62 18.40
N GLY A 285 -6.24 13.40 17.98
CA GLY A 285 -6.63 12.13 18.58
C GLY A 285 -7.86 11.50 17.95
N ASP A 286 -8.52 12.17 17.01
CA ASP A 286 -9.66 11.65 16.27
C ASP A 286 -9.20 11.08 14.91
N VAL A 287 -9.79 9.96 14.49
CA VAL A 287 -9.45 9.37 13.18
C VAL A 287 -10.08 10.18 12.06
N ASP A 288 -9.24 10.77 11.22
CA ASP A 288 -9.62 11.47 9.99
C ASP A 288 -9.65 10.52 8.78
N LEU A 289 -10.18 11.02 7.65
CA LEU A 289 -10.18 10.28 6.39
C LEU A 289 -9.50 11.07 5.26
N VAL A 290 -8.82 10.35 4.36
CA VAL A 290 -8.43 10.87 3.05
C VAL A 290 -9.09 10.03 1.97
N ALA A 291 -9.82 10.71 1.10
CA ALA A 291 -10.53 10.13 -0.03
C ALA A 291 -9.91 10.62 -1.34
N ALA A 292 -9.58 9.68 -2.23
CA ALA A 292 -9.01 10.01 -3.53
C ALA A 292 -9.87 9.46 -4.67
N LYS A 293 -10.16 10.31 -5.65
CA LYS A 293 -10.91 10.00 -6.87
C LYS A 293 -10.04 10.23 -8.09
N SER A 294 -10.12 9.31 -9.05
CA SER A 294 -9.65 9.49 -10.41
C SER A 294 -10.79 9.27 -11.42
N SER A 295 -10.93 10.18 -12.38
CA SER A 295 -11.91 10.06 -13.45
C SER A 295 -11.22 10.02 -14.80
N ALA A 296 -11.23 8.82 -15.38
CA ALA A 296 -10.66 8.58 -16.70
C ALA A 296 -11.43 9.32 -17.81
N ARG A 297 -12.73 9.55 -17.60
CA ARG A 297 -13.62 10.20 -18.57
C ARG A 297 -13.39 11.71 -18.61
N HIS A 298 -13.28 12.35 -17.44
CA HIS A 298 -13.13 13.81 -17.36
C HIS A 298 -11.66 14.24 -17.28
N GLY A 299 -10.75 13.28 -17.05
CA GLY A 299 -9.32 13.55 -17.00
C GLY A 299 -8.94 14.33 -15.73
N ASP A 300 -9.62 14.06 -14.63
CA ASP A 300 -9.43 14.73 -13.35
C ASP A 300 -9.13 13.77 -12.22
N ALA A 301 -8.32 14.23 -11.27
CA ALA A 301 -8.07 13.55 -10.02
C ALA A 301 -8.25 14.55 -8.87
N THR A 302 -8.95 14.09 -7.84
CA THR A 302 -9.26 14.88 -6.66
C THR A 302 -8.88 14.12 -5.41
N ILE A 303 -8.24 14.81 -4.47
CA ILE A 303 -7.98 14.29 -3.13
C ILE A 303 -8.69 15.22 -2.16
N VAL A 304 -9.49 14.63 -1.29
CA VAL A 304 -10.27 15.31 -0.27
C VAL A 304 -9.88 14.72 1.07
N GLN A 305 -9.44 15.58 1.98
CA GLN A 305 -9.32 15.23 3.39
C GLN A 305 -10.67 15.51 4.06
N LEU A 306 -11.08 14.62 4.95
CA LEU A 306 -12.26 14.74 5.78
C LEU A 306 -11.81 14.70 7.24
N ASP A 307 -11.70 15.87 7.86
CA ASP A 307 -11.27 16.00 9.26
C ASP A 307 -12.44 15.62 10.19
N ASN A 308 -12.22 14.76 11.18
CA ASN A 308 -13.24 14.28 12.12
C ASN A 308 -13.32 15.19 13.33
N LEU A 309 -14.30 16.09 13.34
CA LEU A 309 -14.33 17.21 14.29
C LEU A 309 -14.81 16.85 15.70
N ASP A 310 -15.37 15.66 15.88
CA ASP A 310 -16.01 15.23 17.12
C ASP A 310 -15.62 13.82 17.57
N GLY A 311 -14.67 13.18 16.89
CA GLY A 311 -14.33 11.78 17.10
C GLY A 311 -15.50 10.82 16.90
N ALA A 312 -16.57 11.23 16.22
CA ALA A 312 -17.79 10.43 16.07
C ALA A 312 -18.42 10.64 14.69
N GLY A 313 -17.63 11.06 13.70
CA GLY A 313 -18.03 11.17 12.30
C GLY A 313 -18.78 12.46 11.93
N GLU A 314 -18.60 13.56 12.66
CA GLU A 314 -18.90 14.92 12.16
C GLU A 314 -17.74 15.44 11.30
N LEU A 315 -17.81 15.19 9.99
CA LEU A 315 -16.70 15.46 9.09
C LEU A 315 -16.67 16.87 8.48
N SER A 316 -15.47 17.44 8.38
CA SER A 316 -15.10 18.66 7.67
C SER A 316 -14.39 18.32 6.35
N GLU A 317 -14.94 18.74 5.21
CA GLU A 317 -14.35 18.40 3.89
C GLU A 317 -13.41 19.49 3.37
N ARG A 318 -12.17 19.10 3.01
CA ARG A 318 -11.18 19.99 2.41
C ARG A 318 -10.52 19.34 1.20
N VAL A 319 -10.63 20.00 0.04
CA VAL A 319 -9.94 19.56 -1.18
C VAL A 319 -8.44 19.88 -1.06
N LEU A 320 -7.62 18.85 -0.94
CA LEU A 320 -6.15 18.95 -0.95
C LEU A 320 -5.63 19.14 -2.38
N ILE A 321 -6.20 18.40 -3.32
CA ILE A 321 -5.76 18.40 -4.73
C ILE A 321 -6.98 18.41 -5.65
N ASP A 322 -7.02 19.33 -6.62
CA ASP A 322 -7.93 19.29 -7.78
C ASP A 322 -7.11 19.44 -9.07
N ARG A 323 -6.81 18.33 -9.73
CA ARG A 323 -6.06 18.30 -10.99
C ARG A 323 -7.02 18.11 -12.15
N ARG A 324 -7.20 19.14 -12.97
CA ARG A 324 -7.95 19.04 -14.25
C ARG A 324 -7.00 18.94 -15.44
N ALA A 325 -6.89 17.76 -16.06
CA ALA A 325 -6.10 17.60 -17.27
C ALA A 325 -6.93 17.94 -18.53
N ARG A 326 -6.39 18.78 -19.41
CA ARG A 326 -6.87 18.87 -20.80
C ARG A 326 -6.38 17.64 -21.56
N ALA A 327 -7.17 16.57 -21.55
CA ALA A 327 -6.92 15.28 -22.22
C ALA A 327 -5.66 14.55 -21.71
N GLY A 328 -5.88 13.49 -20.93
CA GLY A 328 -4.86 12.63 -20.33
C GLY A 328 -5.46 12.06 -19.04
N ILE A 329 -5.49 10.74 -18.90
CA ILE A 329 -6.16 10.02 -17.82
C ILE A 329 -5.25 10.09 -16.57
N PRO A 330 -5.56 10.87 -15.52
CA PRO A 330 -4.96 10.61 -14.22
C PRO A 330 -5.54 9.29 -13.72
N LEU A 331 -4.69 8.31 -13.45
CA LEU A 331 -5.08 7.08 -12.76
C LEU A 331 -4.49 7.18 -11.37
N LEU A 332 -5.34 7.05 -10.37
CA LEU A 332 -4.95 6.68 -9.02
C LEU A 332 -5.16 5.18 -8.92
N LEU A 333 -4.13 4.45 -8.49
CA LEU A 333 -4.18 2.99 -8.42
C LEU A 333 -4.03 2.51 -6.98
N THR A 334 -3.15 3.15 -6.22
CA THR A 334 -2.92 2.88 -4.81
C THR A 334 -2.74 4.20 -4.07
N MET A 335 -3.05 4.16 -2.78
CA MET A 335 -2.85 5.23 -1.81
C MET A 335 -2.40 4.56 -0.52
N HIS A 336 -1.35 5.11 0.08
CA HIS A 336 -0.78 4.68 1.34
C HIS A 336 -0.69 5.89 2.26
N VAL A 337 -0.91 5.67 3.54
CA VAL A 337 -0.76 6.69 4.57
C VAL A 337 0.15 6.11 5.65
N ALA A 338 1.23 6.81 5.93
CA ALA A 338 2.28 6.41 6.88
C ALA A 338 3.21 7.62 7.09
N ASP A 339 4.00 7.61 8.15
CA ASP A 339 5.10 8.56 8.33
C ASP A 339 6.24 8.19 7.37
N ILE A 340 6.34 8.87 6.22
CA ILE A 340 7.26 8.49 5.14
C ILE A 340 8.62 9.14 5.33
N ASP A 341 8.66 10.32 5.96
CA ASP A 341 9.87 11.09 6.16
C ASP A 341 10.47 11.01 7.57
N GLY A 342 9.81 10.24 8.46
CA GLY A 342 10.27 9.93 9.81
C GLY A 342 10.10 11.09 10.78
N ASP A 343 9.26 12.08 10.46
CA ASP A 343 9.06 13.26 11.29
C ASP A 343 7.98 13.09 12.38
N GLY A 344 7.32 11.93 12.39
CA GLY A 344 6.28 11.54 13.33
C GLY A 344 4.87 11.88 12.87
N ASP A 345 4.70 12.52 11.72
CA ASP A 345 3.41 12.92 11.19
C ASP A 345 2.97 11.98 10.04
N THR A 346 1.69 11.60 10.00
CA THR A 346 1.21 10.69 8.94
C THR A 346 1.13 11.42 7.60
N ASP A 347 1.85 10.93 6.60
CA ASP A 347 1.88 11.44 5.23
C ASP A 347 0.90 10.74 4.29
N ILE A 348 0.79 11.24 3.06
CA ILE A 348 0.02 10.61 1.99
C ILE A 348 0.94 10.29 0.80
N ALA A 349 1.00 9.01 0.42
CA ALA A 349 1.69 8.50 -0.76
C ALA A 349 0.70 7.97 -1.79
N LEU A 350 0.93 8.26 -3.08
CA LEU A 350 0.09 7.75 -4.17
C LEU A 350 0.81 7.69 -5.51
N ASN A 351 0.23 6.89 -6.41
CA ASN A 351 0.60 6.90 -7.81
C ASN A 351 -0.29 7.85 -8.61
N SER A 352 0.31 8.68 -9.45
CA SER A 352 -0.42 9.54 -10.38
C SER A 352 0.14 9.47 -11.79
N ARG A 353 -0.63 9.94 -12.79
CA ARG A 353 -0.16 10.03 -14.18
C ARG A 353 -0.17 11.48 -14.66
N PRO A 354 0.98 12.18 -14.66
CA PRO A 354 1.04 13.60 -15.00
C PRO A 354 0.72 13.85 -16.47
N LYS A 355 0.09 14.98 -16.78
CA LYS A 355 -0.31 15.35 -18.14
C LYS A 355 0.83 15.37 -19.17
N GLU A 356 2.05 15.65 -18.72
CA GLU A 356 3.23 15.78 -19.60
C GLU A 356 3.92 14.43 -19.89
N ASN A 357 3.60 13.38 -19.13
CA ASN A 357 4.25 12.07 -19.19
C ASN A 357 3.21 10.93 -19.30
N TYR A 358 3.45 9.97 -20.19
CA TYR A 358 2.62 8.77 -20.27
C TYR A 358 2.96 7.72 -19.19
N HIS A 359 3.91 8.01 -18.31
CA HIS A 359 4.34 7.10 -17.25
C HIS A 359 3.64 7.47 -15.95
N LEU A 360 3.34 6.46 -15.13
CA LEU A 360 2.98 6.67 -13.73
C LEU A 360 4.18 7.28 -13.02
N VAL A 361 3.90 8.14 -12.05
CA VAL A 361 4.89 8.71 -11.15
C VAL A 361 4.39 8.54 -9.73
N PHE A 362 5.34 8.40 -8.82
CA PHE A 362 5.10 8.50 -7.40
C PHE A 362 5.00 9.97 -6.98
N GLU A 363 4.02 10.25 -6.15
CA GLU A 363 3.91 11.52 -5.43
C GLU A 363 3.65 11.21 -3.96
N TRP A 364 4.39 11.89 -3.09
CA TRP A 364 4.10 11.91 -1.65
C TRP A 364 3.89 13.35 -1.17
N PHE A 365 3.03 13.47 -0.17
CA PHE A 365 2.61 14.73 0.42
C PHE A 365 2.97 14.67 1.90
N GLY A 366 4.01 15.42 2.26
CA GLY A 366 4.46 15.55 3.63
C GLY A 366 3.44 16.35 4.44
N ASN A 367 3.04 15.82 5.58
CA ASN A 367 2.24 16.50 6.58
C ASN A 367 3.13 17.52 7.33
N ASP A 368 2.50 18.46 8.03
CA ASP A 368 3.22 19.44 8.87
C ASP A 368 2.83 19.34 10.35
N GLY A 369 2.27 18.20 10.74
CA GLY A 369 1.78 17.88 12.08
C GLY A 369 0.47 18.57 12.46
N SER A 370 -0.22 19.14 11.48
CA SER A 370 -1.54 19.77 11.68
C SER A 370 -2.49 19.46 10.53
N GLY A 371 -2.28 18.30 9.92
CA GLY A 371 -3.03 17.80 8.78
C GLY A 371 -2.85 18.62 7.52
N ASN A 372 -1.87 19.52 7.42
CA ASN A 372 -1.65 20.29 6.20
C ASN A 372 -0.55 19.69 5.34
N PHE A 373 -0.77 19.70 4.04
CA PHE A 373 0.14 19.09 3.05
C PHE A 373 0.75 20.16 2.13
N PRO A 374 1.71 20.99 2.60
CA PRO A 374 2.15 22.19 1.90
C PRO A 374 2.99 21.91 0.64
N ARG A 375 3.58 20.72 0.51
CA ARG A 375 4.41 20.35 -0.64
C ARG A 375 4.18 18.90 -1.06
N ALA A 376 4.05 18.73 -2.37
CA ALA A 376 4.17 17.43 -3.01
C ALA A 376 5.62 17.21 -3.44
N HIS A 377 6.18 16.08 -3.07
CA HIS A 377 7.45 15.58 -3.58
C HIS A 377 7.15 14.58 -4.71
N VAL A 378 7.91 14.65 -5.80
CA VAL A 378 7.61 13.86 -7.02
C VAL A 378 8.81 13.01 -7.40
N GLY A 379 8.66 11.70 -7.33
CA GLY A 379 9.65 10.75 -7.80
C GLY A 379 9.71 10.71 -9.32
N ALA A 380 10.48 11.63 -9.90
CA ALA A 380 10.57 11.82 -11.35
C ALA A 380 11.20 10.63 -12.11
N ASP A 381 11.90 9.72 -11.42
CA ASP A 381 12.73 8.68 -12.04
C ASP A 381 12.17 7.24 -11.91
N LEU A 382 10.99 7.06 -11.30
CA LEU A 382 10.26 5.78 -11.30
C LEU A 382 9.52 5.57 -12.63
N LEU A 383 10.27 5.63 -13.73
CA LEU A 383 9.74 5.48 -15.08
C LEU A 383 9.37 4.01 -15.31
N THR A 384 8.15 3.63 -14.96
CA THR A 384 7.24 2.60 -15.56
C THR A 384 6.41 1.78 -14.56
N GLY A 385 6.32 2.17 -13.28
CA GLY A 385 5.66 1.36 -12.25
C GLY A 385 4.48 1.96 -11.49
N VAL A 386 3.65 1.09 -10.93
CA VAL A 386 2.72 1.29 -9.81
C VAL A 386 3.50 1.00 -8.53
N ILE A 387 3.45 1.87 -7.51
CA ILE A 387 3.80 1.47 -6.13
C ILE A 387 2.79 0.45 -5.64
N LEU A 388 3.31 -0.69 -5.21
CA LEU A 388 2.56 -1.85 -4.78
C LEU A 388 2.43 -1.88 -3.26
N SER A 389 3.51 -1.52 -2.55
CA SER A 389 3.57 -1.53 -1.09
C SER A 389 4.63 -0.56 -0.55
N ILE A 390 4.47 -0.19 0.73
CA ILE A 390 5.41 0.60 1.54
C ILE A 390 5.60 -0.16 2.86
N ALA A 391 6.84 -0.42 3.26
CA ALA A 391 7.23 -1.06 4.52
C ALA A 391 8.70 -0.80 4.79
N ASP A 392 9.14 -0.92 6.05
CA ASP A 392 10.56 -0.98 6.41
C ASP A 392 11.07 -2.40 6.11
N VAL A 393 11.80 -2.59 5.00
CA VAL A 393 12.16 -3.92 4.48
C VAL A 393 13.47 -4.43 5.07
N ASP A 394 14.37 -3.52 5.42
CA ASP A 394 15.68 -3.82 5.98
C ASP A 394 15.81 -3.53 7.48
N ALA A 395 14.70 -3.19 8.13
CA ALA A 395 14.58 -2.91 9.55
C ALA A 395 15.49 -1.74 10.00
N ASP A 396 15.72 -0.77 9.11
CA ASP A 396 16.55 0.40 9.38
C ASP A 396 15.74 1.59 9.93
N GLY A 397 14.42 1.44 10.00
CA GLY A 397 13.46 2.41 10.53
C GLY A 397 12.91 3.38 9.48
N ASP A 398 13.44 3.37 8.25
CA ASP A 398 12.94 4.18 7.15
C ASP A 398 11.99 3.35 6.28
N LEU A 399 10.86 3.94 5.86
CA LEU A 399 9.91 3.24 4.99
C LEU A 399 10.42 3.16 3.55
N ASP A 400 10.46 1.95 3.01
CA ASP A 400 10.85 1.62 1.65
C ASP A 400 9.68 1.47 0.69
N PHE A 401 9.99 1.38 -0.61
CA PHE A 401 8.98 1.31 -1.67
C PHE A 401 9.16 0.11 -2.58
N LEU A 402 8.08 -0.64 -2.81
CA LEU A 402 8.01 -1.68 -3.84
C LEU A 402 7.28 -1.15 -5.07
N THR A 403 7.85 -1.33 -6.26
CA THR A 403 7.19 -0.96 -7.51
C THR A 403 7.41 -1.99 -8.61
N ASP A 404 6.42 -2.16 -9.49
CA ASP A 404 6.61 -2.90 -10.73
C ASP A 404 7.27 -2.01 -11.80
N PHE A 405 7.81 -2.61 -12.87
CA PHE A 405 8.25 -1.86 -14.04
C PHE A 405 8.30 -2.75 -15.28
N GLN A 406 8.16 -2.14 -16.47
CA GLN A 406 8.27 -2.87 -17.73
C GLN A 406 9.68 -2.79 -18.30
N GLN A 407 10.42 -3.90 -18.22
CA GLN A 407 11.74 -4.03 -18.84
C GLN A 407 11.62 -4.51 -20.29
N GLN A 408 12.23 -3.78 -21.22
CA GLN A 408 12.33 -4.22 -22.61
C GLN A 408 13.42 -5.29 -22.76
N ILE A 409 13.05 -6.50 -23.19
CA ILE A 409 13.97 -7.66 -23.33
C ILE A 409 14.24 -8.05 -24.80
N GLY A 410 13.68 -7.31 -25.75
CA GLY A 410 13.93 -7.49 -27.18
C GLY A 410 13.13 -6.52 -28.06
N ASP A 411 13.11 -6.78 -29.37
CA ASP A 411 12.36 -5.96 -30.32
C ASP A 411 10.86 -6.04 -30.01
N ASN A 412 10.30 -4.95 -29.46
CA ASN A 412 8.90 -4.84 -29.01
C ASN A 412 8.44 -5.95 -28.04
N THR A 413 9.37 -6.53 -27.27
CA THR A 413 9.05 -7.50 -26.21
C THR A 413 9.44 -6.91 -24.86
N TYR A 414 8.48 -6.93 -23.94
CA TYR A 414 8.62 -6.41 -22.59
C TYR A 414 8.31 -7.52 -21.59
N THR A 415 8.95 -7.47 -20.44
CA THR A 415 8.64 -8.30 -19.27
C THR A 415 8.40 -7.36 -18.09
N GLU A 416 7.49 -7.73 -17.21
CA GLU A 416 7.34 -7.04 -15.94
C GLU A 416 8.36 -7.56 -14.96
N ARG A 417 8.81 -6.65 -14.11
CA ARG A 417 9.79 -6.89 -13.05
C ARG A 417 9.36 -6.09 -11.83
N ILE A 418 9.78 -6.54 -10.67
CA ILE A 418 9.58 -5.81 -9.42
C ILE A 418 10.92 -5.23 -8.99
N ARG A 419 10.86 -4.05 -8.40
CA ARG A 419 12.01 -3.34 -7.85
C ARG A 419 11.68 -2.82 -6.47
N TRP A 420 12.59 -3.09 -5.55
CA TRP A 420 12.63 -2.47 -4.25
C TRP A 420 13.51 -1.21 -4.30
N PHE A 421 13.00 -0.14 -3.71
CA PHE A 421 13.67 1.13 -3.49
C PHE A 421 13.85 1.32 -1.98
N GLU A 422 15.07 1.11 -1.52
CA GLU A 422 15.51 1.37 -0.14
C GLU A 422 15.56 2.88 0.08
N ASN A 423 14.89 3.38 1.11
CA ASN A 423 14.93 4.74 1.60
C ASN A 423 16.00 4.84 2.68
N VAL A 424 17.18 5.40 2.38
CA VAL A 424 18.27 5.42 3.39
C VAL A 424 18.15 6.59 4.39
N GLY A 425 16.95 7.15 4.55
CA GLY A 425 16.63 8.25 5.45
C GLY A 425 17.27 9.59 5.10
N VAL A 426 17.41 10.46 6.10
CA VAL A 426 18.08 11.77 5.99
C VAL A 426 19.60 11.60 6.16
N PRO A 427 20.42 11.76 5.11
CA PRO A 427 21.86 11.55 5.23
C PRO A 427 22.50 12.49 6.24
N GLY A 428 23.22 11.96 7.23
CA GLY A 428 23.86 12.78 8.25
C GLY A 428 23.08 12.92 9.55
N ASP A 429 21.80 12.55 9.57
CA ASP A 429 21.05 12.40 10.81
C ASP A 429 21.50 11.12 11.52
N ALA A 430 22.40 11.28 12.48
CA ALA A 430 22.96 10.17 13.23
C ALA A 430 22.14 9.86 14.49
N ASN A 431 21.31 10.81 14.93
CA ASN A 431 20.56 10.69 16.17
C ASN A 431 19.09 10.32 15.95
N GLY A 432 18.63 10.31 14.69
CA GLY A 432 17.31 9.88 14.27
C GLY A 432 16.21 10.89 14.62
N ASP A 433 16.53 12.19 14.66
CA ASP A 433 15.54 13.25 14.92
C ASP A 433 14.96 13.88 13.64
N GLY A 434 15.21 13.25 12.49
CA GLY A 434 14.82 13.70 11.17
C GLY A 434 15.64 14.89 10.67
N ARG A 435 16.69 15.31 11.38
CA ARG A 435 17.44 16.53 11.07
C ARG A 435 18.93 16.34 11.13
N PHE A 436 19.58 16.43 9.98
CA PHE A 436 21.02 16.61 9.96
C PHE A 436 21.44 17.99 10.48
N ASP A 437 21.94 18.07 11.71
CA ASP A 437 22.43 19.28 12.36
C ASP A 437 23.71 19.08 13.18
N SER A 438 24.07 20.07 14.00
CA SER A 438 25.31 20.03 14.79
C SER A 438 25.31 18.94 15.86
N THR A 439 24.15 18.48 16.32
CA THR A 439 24.01 17.45 17.35
C THR A 439 24.43 16.09 16.80
N ASP A 440 24.12 15.77 15.55
CA ASP A 440 24.60 14.58 14.84
C ASP A 440 26.11 14.56 14.73
N LEU A 441 26.68 15.68 14.26
CA LEU A 441 28.12 15.81 14.13
C LEU A 441 28.81 15.62 15.49
N ILE A 442 28.22 16.13 16.57
CA ILE A 442 28.74 15.94 17.92
C ILE A 442 28.67 14.45 18.31
N GLN A 443 27.57 13.76 18.00
CA GLN A 443 27.40 12.33 18.27
C GLN A 443 28.43 11.48 17.54
N ILE A 444 28.50 11.58 16.20
CA ILE A 444 29.40 10.74 15.39
C ILE A 444 30.89 11.00 15.69
N PHE A 445 31.27 12.23 16.04
CA PHE A 445 32.67 12.49 16.44
C PHE A 445 32.99 12.00 17.86
N GLN A 446 32.00 11.69 18.69
CA GLN A 446 32.20 11.07 20.01
C GLN A 446 32.42 9.56 19.92
N THR A 447 31.89 8.89 18.90
CA THR A 447 32.10 7.44 18.67
C THR A 447 33.56 7.15 18.38
N GLY A 448 34.20 8.04 17.61
CA GLY A 448 35.64 8.03 17.35
C GLY A 448 36.06 7.11 16.20
N HIS A 449 35.13 6.70 15.34
CA HIS A 449 35.41 5.85 14.17
C HIS A 449 35.93 6.64 12.95
N TYR A 450 35.87 7.98 12.98
CA TYR A 450 36.30 8.81 11.86
C TYR A 450 37.76 8.55 11.46
N GLU A 451 37.94 7.97 10.27
CA GLU A 451 39.25 7.66 9.66
C GLU A 451 40.16 6.86 10.62
N ASP A 452 39.59 5.91 11.35
CA ASP A 452 40.30 5.12 12.37
C ASP A 452 41.14 3.95 11.80
N ALA A 453 40.97 3.67 10.50
CA ALA A 453 41.60 2.59 9.75
C ALA A 453 41.21 1.17 10.21
N VAL A 454 40.00 1.02 10.75
CA VAL A 454 39.37 -0.27 11.04
C VAL A 454 38.22 -0.47 10.06
N ASP A 455 38.40 -1.37 9.11
CA ASP A 455 37.39 -1.63 8.08
C ASP A 455 36.12 -2.28 8.68
N GLY A 456 34.93 -1.77 8.33
CA GLY A 456 33.62 -2.34 8.60
C GLY A 456 33.15 -2.25 10.05
N ASN A 457 33.55 -1.20 10.77
CA ASN A 457 33.23 -1.04 12.19
C ASN A 457 32.28 0.11 12.52
N SER A 458 31.75 0.81 11.52
CA SER A 458 30.86 1.96 11.70
C SER A 458 29.43 1.65 11.27
N THR A 459 28.46 2.07 12.08
CA THR A 459 27.03 2.12 11.71
C THR A 459 26.63 3.52 11.23
N LYS A 460 25.38 3.69 10.76
CA LYS A 460 24.79 4.99 10.39
C LYS A 460 24.87 5.99 11.55
N GLU A 461 24.56 5.55 12.78
CA GLU A 461 24.62 6.36 14.01
C GLU A 461 26.06 6.71 14.43
N GLU A 462 27.04 5.99 13.90
CA GLU A 462 28.47 6.19 14.15
C GLU A 462 29.18 6.93 13.01
N GLY A 463 28.46 7.25 11.93
CA GLY A 463 28.91 8.12 10.84
C GLY A 463 29.06 7.45 9.46
N ASP A 464 28.70 6.17 9.31
CA ASP A 464 28.66 5.49 7.99
C ASP A 464 27.39 5.88 7.22
N PHE A 465 27.33 7.11 6.73
CA PHE A 465 26.16 7.64 6.03
C PHE A 465 26.05 7.15 4.58
N ASN A 466 27.11 6.58 4.01
CA ASN A 466 27.10 6.04 2.66
C ASN A 466 26.87 4.52 2.63
N GLY A 467 26.95 3.87 3.79
CA GLY A 467 26.68 2.46 4.03
C GLY A 467 27.75 1.55 3.46
N ASP A 468 29.03 1.95 3.51
CA ASP A 468 30.18 1.13 3.10
C ASP A 468 30.89 0.46 4.29
N GLY A 469 30.40 0.68 5.51
CA GLY A 469 30.86 0.12 6.77
C GLY A 469 31.89 0.98 7.50
N ASP A 470 32.30 2.13 6.94
CA ASP A 470 33.42 2.93 7.44
C ASP A 470 33.06 4.42 7.59
N PHE A 471 33.29 5.02 8.77
CA PHE A 471 33.14 6.46 8.90
C PHE A 471 34.35 7.23 8.33
N THR A 472 34.22 7.75 7.13
CA THR A 472 35.29 8.46 6.41
C THR A 472 34.91 9.88 5.99
N THR A 473 35.85 10.56 5.35
CA THR A 473 35.56 11.84 4.68
C THR A 473 34.48 11.71 3.60
N ALA A 474 34.30 10.54 2.99
CA ALA A 474 33.27 10.31 1.98
C ALA A 474 31.86 10.48 2.58
N ASP A 475 31.65 10.00 3.80
CA ASP A 475 30.39 10.07 4.54
C ASP A 475 30.02 11.49 4.90
N LEU A 476 30.98 12.27 5.43
CA LEU A 476 30.74 13.69 5.71
C LEU A 476 30.39 14.45 4.43
N VAL A 477 31.10 14.17 3.33
CA VAL A 477 30.79 14.79 2.03
C VAL A 477 29.40 14.38 1.57
N PHE A 478 29.03 13.11 1.73
CA PHE A 478 27.72 12.58 1.40
C PHE A 478 26.62 13.25 2.23
N ALA A 479 26.74 13.28 3.56
CA ALA A 479 25.82 13.96 4.47
C ALA A 479 25.66 15.45 4.13
N PHE A 480 26.74 16.20 3.92
CA PHE A 480 26.64 17.62 3.57
C PHE A 480 26.10 17.89 2.16
N GLN A 481 26.22 16.94 1.24
CA GLN A 481 25.64 17.07 -0.10
C GLN A 481 24.15 16.73 -0.13
N HIS A 482 23.69 15.82 0.73
CA HIS A 482 22.36 15.21 0.60
C HIS A 482 21.44 15.44 1.80
N GLY A 483 21.97 15.65 3.01
CA GLY A 483 21.22 15.78 4.27
C GLY A 483 20.64 17.15 4.61
N ASN A 484 20.96 18.19 3.84
CA ASN A 484 20.54 19.57 4.11
C ASN A 484 20.84 20.08 5.54
N PHE A 485 22.12 20.25 5.88
CA PHE A 485 22.56 20.66 7.22
C PHE A 485 21.81 21.88 7.80
N PHE A 486 21.13 21.67 8.93
CA PHE A 486 20.44 22.72 9.67
C PHE A 486 21.38 23.40 10.65
N ARG A 487 21.19 24.72 10.81
CA ARG A 487 21.92 25.47 11.82
C ARG A 487 21.12 25.44 13.11
N ALA A 488 21.65 24.79 14.14
CA ALA A 488 21.10 24.88 15.50
C ALA A 488 20.89 26.36 15.88
N GLY A 489 19.66 26.67 16.34
CA GLY A 489 19.16 28.01 16.65
C GLY A 489 19.78 28.68 17.87
#